data_AF-A0A5B0D4V4-F1
#
_entry.id   AF-A0A5B0D4V4-F1
#
_cell.length_a   1.000
_cell.length_b   1.000
_cell.length_c   1.000
_cell.angle_alpha   90.00
_cell.angle_beta   90.00
_cell.angle_gamma   90.00
#
_symmetry.space_group_name_H-M   'P 1'
#
loop_
_entity.id
_entity.type
_entity.pdbx_description
1 polymer ?
#
loop_
_entity_poly.entity_id
_entity_poly.type
_entity_poly.pdbx_seq_one_letter_code
_entity_poly.pdbx_strand_id
1 'polypeptide(L)'
;MTLTSPPTGRRVRVCALDDLEVERGRAALFGTRQIALFLLADGSVHAVSNLDPYSGANVMSRGIVGSRGEAPTLASPLHKQVFDLRTGACLDTQGREPASLQVWQVTVVDGHVEFDIEEIR
;
A
#
# COMPACT_ATOMS: atom_id res chain seq x y z
N MET A 1 -1.16 -20.08 -20.23
CA MET A 1 -1.94 -18.83 -20.38
C MET A 1 -3.09 -18.91 -19.42
N THR A 2 -2.93 -18.38 -18.21
CA THR A 2 -3.98 -18.42 -17.18
C THR A 2 -4.75 -17.11 -17.30
N LEU A 3 -5.98 -17.19 -17.80
CA LEU A 3 -6.90 -16.06 -17.86
C LEU A 3 -7.44 -15.85 -16.44
N THR A 4 -6.88 -14.90 -15.70
CA THR A 4 -7.48 -14.42 -14.46
C THR A 4 -8.72 -13.63 -14.85
N SER A 5 -9.90 -14.23 -14.70
CA SER A 5 -11.18 -13.52 -14.87
C SER A 5 -11.17 -12.29 -13.97
N PRO A 6 -11.59 -11.10 -14.44
CA PRO A 6 -11.67 -9.95 -13.57
C PRO A 6 -12.68 -10.23 -12.45
N PRO A 7 -12.41 -9.85 -11.19
CA PRO A 7 -13.41 -9.89 -10.15
C PRO A 7 -14.59 -9.00 -10.58
N THR A 8 -15.80 -9.55 -10.53
CA THR A 8 -17.08 -8.86 -10.73
C THR A 8 -17.43 -7.98 -9.51
N GLY A 9 -16.42 -7.34 -8.93
CA GLY A 9 -16.56 -6.43 -7.79
C GLY A 9 -16.91 -5.02 -8.26
N ARG A 10 -17.69 -4.31 -7.44
CA ARG A 10 -17.97 -2.89 -7.67
C ARG A 10 -16.68 -2.10 -7.39
N ARG A 11 -16.02 -1.64 -8.44
CA ARG A 11 -14.81 -0.82 -8.30
C ARG A 11 -15.12 0.58 -7.79
N VAL A 12 -14.25 1.11 -6.94
CA VAL A 12 -14.31 2.48 -6.42
C VAL A 12 -13.06 3.24 -6.83
N ARG A 13 -13.26 4.42 -7.43
CA ARG A 13 -12.18 5.36 -7.76
C ARG A 13 -11.71 6.08 -6.51
N VAL A 14 -10.39 6.19 -6.35
CA VAL A 14 -9.76 6.81 -5.18
C VAL A 14 -9.23 8.19 -5.50
N CYS A 15 -8.36 8.26 -6.52
CA CYS A 15 -7.72 9.47 -7.00
C CYS A 15 -7.31 9.30 -8.47
N ALA A 16 -6.88 10.38 -9.12
CA ALA A 16 -6.13 10.26 -10.36
C ALA A 16 -4.72 9.72 -10.06
N LEU A 17 -4.10 9.08 -11.03
CA LEU A 17 -2.70 8.64 -10.94
C LEU A 17 -1.77 9.84 -10.75
N ASP A 18 -2.06 10.96 -11.42
CA ASP A 18 -1.29 12.20 -11.36
C ASP A 18 -1.41 12.93 -9.99
N ASP A 19 -2.33 12.51 -9.13
CA ASP A 19 -2.38 12.98 -7.73
C ASP A 19 -1.29 12.30 -6.87
N LEU A 20 -0.67 11.23 -7.37
CA LEU A 20 0.41 10.50 -6.71
C LEU A 20 1.77 10.99 -7.22
N GLU A 21 2.62 11.38 -6.28
CA GLU A 21 4.02 11.67 -6.55
C GLU A 21 4.84 10.37 -6.43
N VAL A 22 5.77 10.16 -7.36
CA VAL A 22 6.67 9.01 -7.35
C VAL A 22 7.40 8.91 -6.00
N GLU A 23 7.36 7.72 -5.41
CA GLU A 23 7.98 7.32 -4.14
C GLU A 23 7.50 8.10 -2.91
N ARG A 24 6.42 8.89 -3.02
CA ARG A 24 5.80 9.60 -1.90
C ARG A 24 4.43 9.03 -1.61
N GLY A 25 4.22 8.65 -0.35
CA GLY A 25 2.96 8.10 0.08
C GLY A 25 1.84 9.15 0.19
N ARG A 26 0.62 8.73 -0.15
CA ARG A 26 -0.62 9.50 0.07
C ARG A 26 -1.62 8.67 0.86
N ALA A 27 -2.27 9.28 1.84
CA ALA A 27 -3.32 8.61 2.62
C ALA A 27 -4.68 8.83 1.96
N ALA A 28 -5.44 7.75 1.79
CA ALA A 28 -6.85 7.76 1.40
C ALA A 28 -7.70 7.23 2.57
N LEU A 29 -8.91 7.77 2.73
CA LEU A 29 -9.85 7.40 3.79
C LEU A 29 -11.09 6.75 3.19
N PHE A 30 -11.40 5.53 3.66
CA PHE A 30 -12.60 4.78 3.28
C PHE A 30 -13.37 4.39 4.52
N GLY A 31 -14.46 5.11 4.81
CA GLY A 31 -15.17 4.98 6.08
C GLY A 31 -14.21 5.29 7.24
N THR A 32 -13.86 4.27 8.03
CA THR A 32 -12.89 4.37 9.14
C THR A 32 -11.50 3.83 8.81
N ARG A 33 -11.32 3.19 7.64
CA ARG A 33 -10.03 2.62 7.23
C ARG A 33 -9.20 3.64 6.49
N GLN A 34 -7.91 3.71 6.83
CA GLN A 34 -6.94 4.54 6.13
C GLN A 34 -5.97 3.67 5.35
N ILE A 35 -5.80 4.00 4.08
CA ILE A 35 -4.95 3.28 3.13
C ILE A 35 -3.84 4.21 2.69
N ALA A 36 -2.59 3.75 2.75
CA ALA A 36 -1.43 4.44 2.21
C ALA A 36 -1.16 3.94 0.78
N LEU A 37 -1.22 4.86 -0.18
CA LEU A 37 -0.95 4.65 -1.59
C LEU A 37 0.48 5.08 -1.92
N PHE A 38 1.17 4.32 -2.76
CA PHE A 38 2.50 4.64 -3.27
C PHE A 38 2.56 4.37 -4.76
N LEU A 39 2.94 5.39 -5.54
CA LEU A 39 3.38 5.21 -6.93
C LEU A 39 4.89 5.00 -6.90
N LEU A 40 5.38 3.90 -7.48
CA LEU A 40 6.82 3.60 -7.54
C LEU A 40 7.44 4.12 -8.84
N ALA A 41 8.78 4.17 -8.88
CA ALA A 41 9.52 4.67 -10.03
C ALA A 41 9.32 3.83 -11.31
N ASP A 42 8.95 2.56 -11.18
CA ASP A 42 8.60 1.67 -12.30
C ASP A 42 7.14 1.84 -12.79
N GLY A 43 6.39 2.78 -12.18
CA GLY A 43 5.00 3.07 -12.52
C GLY A 43 3.98 2.17 -11.82
N SER A 44 4.41 1.20 -11.01
CA SER A 44 3.50 0.37 -10.23
C SER A 44 2.88 1.16 -9.07
N VAL A 45 1.64 0.82 -8.72
CA VAL A 45 0.94 1.41 -7.57
C VAL A 45 0.71 0.34 -6.50
N HIS A 46 1.12 0.65 -5.28
CA HIS A 46 0.95 -0.21 -4.12
C HIS A 46 0.06 0.45 -3.08
N ALA A 47 -0.76 -0.36 -2.40
CA ALA A 47 -1.65 0.08 -1.34
C ALA A 47 -1.50 -0.78 -0.10
N VAL A 48 -1.20 -0.14 1.02
CA VAL A 48 -1.01 -0.81 2.32
C VAL A 48 -1.73 -0.07 3.42
N SER A 49 -1.90 -0.70 4.59
CA SER A 49 -2.50 -0.06 5.76
C SER A 49 -1.76 1.23 6.12
N ASN A 50 -2.49 2.35 6.28
CA ASN A 50 -1.88 3.55 6.83
C ASN A 50 -1.58 3.40 8.33
N LEU A 51 -2.31 2.50 9.00
CA LEU A 51 -2.08 2.11 10.39
C LEU A 51 -0.82 1.23 10.48
N ASP A 52 0.17 1.72 11.20
CA ASP A 52 1.38 0.97 11.55
C ASP A 52 1.05 -0.05 12.64
N PRO A 53 1.26 -1.36 12.41
CA PRO A 53 0.89 -2.42 13.35
C PRO A 53 1.73 -2.40 14.64
N TYR A 54 2.90 -1.76 14.64
CA TYR A 54 3.77 -1.70 15.83
C TYR A 54 3.47 -0.51 16.72
N SER A 55 3.09 0.63 16.14
CA SER A 55 2.84 1.87 16.89
C SER A 55 1.37 2.15 17.12
N GLY A 56 0.47 1.56 16.32
CA GLY A 56 -0.96 1.89 16.33
C GLY A 56 -1.28 3.27 15.76
N ALA A 57 -0.32 3.93 15.10
CA ALA A 57 -0.49 5.25 14.52
C ALA A 57 -0.76 5.18 13.00
N ASN A 58 -1.61 6.07 12.49
CA ASN A 58 -1.89 6.20 11.05
C ASN A 58 -0.81 7.04 10.36
N VAL A 59 0.37 6.44 10.15
CA VAL A 59 1.57 7.15 9.69
C VAL A 59 2.28 6.51 8.49
N MET A 60 1.88 5.33 8.02
CA MET A 60 2.65 4.59 7.03
C MET A 60 2.81 5.31 5.69
N SER A 61 1.82 6.12 5.28
CA SER A 61 1.92 7.01 4.10
C SER A 61 3.07 8.02 4.16
N ARG A 62 3.66 8.25 5.34
CA ARG A 62 4.83 9.12 5.53
C ARG A 62 6.14 8.32 5.54
N GLY A 63 6.07 7.01 5.34
CA GLY A 63 7.22 6.12 5.29
C GLY A 63 8.11 6.40 4.09
N ILE A 64 9.32 5.86 4.14
CA ILE A 64 10.31 6.00 3.07
C ILE A 64 10.26 4.74 2.22
N VAL A 65 10.02 4.90 0.93
CA VAL A 65 10.13 3.82 -0.05
C VAL A 65 11.60 3.49 -0.28
N GLY A 66 11.90 2.20 -0.43
CA GLY A 66 13.22 1.71 -0.78
C GLY A 66 13.13 0.36 -1.47
N SER A 67 14.24 -0.38 -1.50
CA SER A 67 14.28 -1.73 -2.08
C SER A 67 15.18 -2.66 -1.27
N ARG A 68 14.88 -3.96 -1.34
CA ARG A 68 15.74 -5.04 -0.84
C ARG A 68 15.83 -6.11 -1.91
N GLY A 69 16.87 -6.03 -2.74
CA GLY A 69 16.88 -6.72 -4.02
C GLY A 69 15.71 -6.23 -4.88
N GLU A 70 14.94 -7.14 -5.45
CA GLU A 70 13.76 -6.85 -6.29
C GLU A 70 12.49 -6.51 -5.49
N ALA A 71 12.52 -6.59 -4.15
CA ALA A 71 11.37 -6.29 -3.32
C ALA A 71 11.26 -4.78 -3.08
N PRO A 72 10.19 -4.09 -3.51
CA PRO A 72 9.93 -2.72 -3.08
C PRO A 72 9.55 -2.73 -1.60
N THR A 73 10.15 -1.83 -0.83
CA THR A 73 9.99 -1.78 0.62
C THR A 73 9.48 -0.44 1.11
N LEU A 74 8.89 -0.44 2.29
CA LEU A 74 8.45 0.74 3.02
C LEU A 74 9.01 0.71 4.45
N ALA A 75 9.79 1.71 4.82
CA ALA A 75 10.26 1.88 6.19
C ALA A 75 9.24 2.70 7.00
N SER A 76 8.77 2.18 8.15
CA SER A 76 7.88 2.91 9.07
C SER A 76 8.57 4.20 9.55
N PRO A 77 7.86 5.35 9.57
CA PRO A 77 8.43 6.61 10.03
C PRO A 77 8.93 6.58 11.47
N LEU A 78 8.23 5.86 12.35
CA LEU A 78 8.42 5.94 13.79
C LEU A 78 9.52 4.99 14.27
N HIS A 79 9.35 3.70 14.01
CA HIS A 79 10.22 2.67 14.58
C HIS A 79 11.09 1.96 13.54
N LYS A 80 11.06 2.42 12.27
CA LYS A 80 11.96 2.00 11.19
C LYS A 80 11.84 0.53 10.75
N GLN A 81 10.80 -0.19 11.15
CA GLN A 81 10.53 -1.49 10.56
C GLN A 81 10.37 -1.38 9.05
N VAL A 82 10.92 -2.35 8.35
CA VAL A 82 10.90 -2.41 6.89
C VAL A 82 9.87 -3.43 6.46
N PHE A 83 8.96 -3.06 5.56
CA PHE A 83 7.90 -3.91 5.06
C PHE A 83 8.02 -4.10 3.55
N ASP A 84 7.71 -5.29 3.03
CA ASP A 84 7.55 -5.51 1.59
C ASP A 84 6.20 -4.93 1.12
N LEU A 85 6.20 -4.00 0.17
CA LEU A 85 4.98 -3.34 -0.33
C LEU A 85 4.05 -4.26 -1.14
N ARG A 86 4.54 -5.42 -1.59
CA ARG A 86 3.75 -6.40 -2.36
C ARG A 86 2.95 -7.32 -1.44
N THR A 87 3.53 -7.69 -0.29
CA THR A 87 2.98 -8.72 0.60
C THR A 87 2.58 -8.18 1.97
N GLY A 88 3.08 -7.00 2.35
CA GLY A 88 2.91 -6.40 3.66
C GLY A 88 3.80 -7.02 4.75
N ALA A 89 4.57 -8.07 4.43
CA ALA A 89 5.41 -8.76 5.39
C ALA A 89 6.53 -7.83 5.92
N CYS A 90 6.73 -7.84 7.24
CA CYS A 90 7.83 -7.13 7.86
C CYS A 90 9.14 -7.91 7.65
N LEU A 91 10.08 -7.29 6.92
CA LEU A 91 11.39 -7.82 6.57
C LEU A 91 12.47 -7.51 7.62
N ASP A 92 12.20 -6.51 8.47
CA ASP A 92 13.02 -6.16 9.63
C ASP A 92 12.09 -5.69 10.77
N THR A 93 11.93 -6.54 11.78
CA THR A 93 11.03 -6.29 12.92
C THR A 93 11.64 -5.37 13.97
N GLN A 94 12.93 -5.00 13.84
CA GLN A 94 13.68 -4.28 14.87
C GLN A 94 13.66 -5.00 16.23
N GLY A 95 13.69 -6.34 16.22
CA GLY A 95 13.68 -7.19 17.41
C GLY A 95 12.31 -7.34 18.09
N ARG A 96 11.23 -6.89 17.45
CA ARG A 96 9.84 -7.10 17.91
C ARG A 96 9.23 -8.36 17.29
N GLU A 97 8.12 -8.80 17.86
CA GLU A 97 7.31 -9.88 17.30
C GLU A 97 6.84 -9.53 15.87
N PRO A 98 6.79 -10.51 14.94
CA PRO A 98 6.37 -10.25 13.58
C PRO A 98 4.95 -9.70 13.49
N ALA A 99 4.79 -8.60 12.75
CA ALA A 99 3.50 -8.06 12.35
C ALA A 99 3.57 -7.58 10.90
N SER A 100 2.45 -7.65 10.18
CA SER A 100 2.37 -7.30 8.75
C SER A 100 1.42 -6.15 8.51
N LEU A 101 1.65 -5.41 7.42
CA LEU A 101 0.67 -4.48 6.88
C LEU A 101 -0.40 -5.26 6.12
N GLN A 102 -1.67 -4.83 6.25
CA GLN A 102 -2.69 -5.22 5.28
C GLN A 102 -2.34 -4.61 3.92
N VAL A 103 -2.51 -5.39 2.85
CA VAL A 103 -2.30 -4.96 1.46
C VAL A 103 -3.62 -5.07 0.70
N TRP A 104 -3.90 -4.11 -0.17
CA TRP A 104 -5.06 -4.13 -1.06
C TRP A 104 -4.65 -4.25 -2.52
N GLN A 105 -5.45 -4.94 -3.33
CA GLN A 105 -5.22 -5.01 -4.76
C GLN A 105 -5.62 -3.68 -5.41
N VAL A 106 -4.68 -3.07 -6.13
CA VAL A 106 -4.89 -1.81 -6.84
C VAL A 106 -4.96 -2.09 -8.33
N THR A 107 -5.93 -1.49 -9.02
CA THR A 107 -5.94 -1.43 -10.48
C THR A 107 -5.88 0.02 -10.92
N VAL A 108 -5.08 0.31 -11.96
CA VAL A 108 -5.09 1.62 -12.62
C VAL A 108 -5.88 1.49 -13.93
N VAL A 109 -6.97 2.25 -14.07
CA VAL A 109 -7.85 2.25 -15.25
C VAL A 109 -8.05 3.68 -15.72
N ASP A 110 -7.74 3.96 -16.99
CA ASP A 110 -7.90 5.30 -17.59
C ASP A 110 -7.28 6.42 -16.75
N GLY A 111 -6.11 6.18 -16.15
CA GLY A 111 -5.42 7.14 -15.29
C GLY A 111 -6.02 7.30 -13.89
N HIS A 112 -6.93 6.42 -13.47
CA HIS A 112 -7.50 6.42 -12.13
C HIS A 112 -7.08 5.20 -11.32
N VAL A 113 -6.75 5.45 -10.05
CA VAL A 113 -6.49 4.40 -9.06
C VAL A 113 -7.83 3.88 -8.55
N GLU A 114 -8.07 2.59 -8.71
CA GLU A 114 -9.30 1.91 -8.31
C GLU A 114 -9.02 0.72 -7.38
N PHE A 115 -9.93 0.51 -6.42
CA PHE A 115 -9.99 -0.67 -5.56
C PHE A 115 -11.26 -1.46 -5.81
N ASP A 116 -11.24 -2.76 -5.51
CA ASP A 116 -12.47 -3.52 -5.28
C ASP A 116 -13.07 -3.12 -3.93
N ILE A 117 -14.33 -2.65 -3.93
CA ILE A 117 -14.98 -2.19 -2.71
C ILE A 117 -15.16 -3.29 -1.68
N GLU A 118 -15.27 -4.55 -2.10
CA GLU A 118 -15.45 -5.68 -1.19
C GLU A 118 -14.15 -5.99 -0.40
N GLU A 119 -12.98 -5.58 -0.91
CA GLU A 119 -11.70 -5.71 -0.18
C GLU A 119 -11.50 -4.61 0.89
N ILE A 120 -12.22 -3.48 0.78
CA ILE A 120 -12.06 -2.33 1.68
C ILE A 120 -13.03 -2.38 2.87
N ARG A 121 -14.15 -3.10 2.76
CA ARG A 121 -15.12 -3.23 3.88
C ARG A 121 -14.52 -4.02 5.04
#